data_AF-R7V9M1-F1
#
_entry.id   AF-R7V9M1-F1
#
_cell.length_a   1.000
_cell.length_b   1.000
_cell.length_c   1.000
_cell.angle_alpha   90.00
_cell.angle_beta   90.00
_cell.angle_gamma   90.00
#
_symmetry.space_group_name_H-M   'P 1'
#
loop_
_entity.id
_entity.type
_entity.pdbx_description
1 polymer ?
#
loop_
_entity_poly.entity_id
_entity_poly.type
_entity_poly.pdbx_seq_one_letter_code
_entity_poly.pdbx_strand_id
1 'polypeptide(L)'
;YTCSYPRSKVGTRSEDMEFNLQECLAVPLPGAFWVTLGVCLLQFIAVLVASLVYRFRWHLRLYFFYFSAWLRPTPPRRSQSNFTFDLFVCHNSKDTAWVKNILLPELEKRSQPPFKVCIYGRNWLAGRNVDECIVESLEQSRKTLLLLTNAFAESQWCQFEMTMAQHRLIEKDNDNLLLAVMEEIEPINLNPRLRLMMKRKVYLEWTDDEVGQTFFWQSLKQTLRSASGSLVEAMPSSQKLRSVLS
;
A
#
# COMPACT_ATOMS: atom_id res chain seq x y z
N TYR A 1 -91.11 -5.82 23.26
CA TYR A 1 -90.54 -4.90 24.28
C TYR A 1 -89.86 -3.74 23.56
N THR A 2 -89.90 -2.51 24.08
CA THR A 2 -89.27 -1.34 23.42
C THR A 2 -87.88 -1.06 23.98
N CYS A 3 -86.96 -0.65 23.10
CA CYS A 3 -85.56 -0.42 23.46
C CYS A 3 -85.37 0.92 24.19
N SER A 4 -84.64 0.91 25.32
CA SER A 4 -84.35 2.10 26.14
C SER A 4 -82.94 2.67 25.90
N TYR A 5 -82.05 1.91 25.23
CA TYR A 5 -80.67 2.32 24.96
C TYR A 5 -80.07 1.55 23.77
N PRO A 6 -79.25 2.16 22.89
CA PRO A 6 -78.70 3.53 22.92
C PRO A 6 -79.72 4.61 22.55
N ARG A 7 -79.45 5.87 22.98
CA ARG A 7 -80.35 7.04 22.81
C ARG A 7 -80.82 7.26 21.37
N SER A 8 -80.04 6.83 20.38
CA SER A 8 -80.37 6.96 18.95
C SER A 8 -81.49 6.03 18.47
N LYS A 9 -81.83 4.97 19.24
CA LYS A 9 -82.83 3.97 18.86
C LYS A 9 -83.90 3.76 19.93
N VAL A 10 -84.15 4.79 20.75
CA VAL A 10 -85.17 4.74 21.81
C VAL A 10 -86.57 4.74 21.19
N GLY A 11 -87.38 3.73 21.54
CA GLY A 11 -88.77 3.60 21.08
C GLY A 11 -89.02 2.62 19.94
N THR A 12 -87.99 2.01 19.35
CA THR A 12 -88.15 0.93 18.35
C THR A 12 -88.62 -0.37 19.01
N ARG A 13 -89.46 -1.15 18.30
CA ARG A 13 -89.92 -2.49 18.73
C ARG A 13 -88.80 -3.52 18.52
N SER A 14 -88.70 -4.47 19.45
CA SER A 14 -87.64 -5.49 19.51
C SER A 14 -87.54 -6.43 18.30
N GLU A 15 -88.53 -6.48 17.41
CA GLU A 15 -88.57 -7.40 16.27
C GLU A 15 -87.85 -6.84 15.02
N ASP A 16 -87.65 -5.52 14.93
CA ASP A 16 -87.01 -4.85 13.78
C ASP A 16 -85.53 -4.50 14.03
N MET A 17 -84.89 -5.18 14.99
CA MET A 17 -83.56 -4.83 15.48
C MET A 17 -82.49 -5.75 14.87
N GLU A 18 -81.83 -5.31 13.80
CA GLU A 18 -80.59 -5.93 13.32
C GLU A 18 -79.45 -5.58 14.28
N PHE A 19 -79.05 -6.53 15.12
CA PHE A 19 -77.88 -6.40 15.99
C PHE A 19 -76.62 -6.63 15.17
N ASN A 20 -75.90 -5.56 14.83
CA ASN A 20 -74.61 -5.69 14.19
C ASN A 20 -73.52 -5.89 15.25
N LEU A 21 -73.04 -7.14 15.39
CA LEU A 21 -72.01 -7.53 16.36
C LEU A 21 -70.70 -6.73 16.18
N GLN A 22 -70.50 -6.16 14.99
CA GLN A 22 -69.34 -5.37 14.59
C GLN A 22 -69.24 -4.02 15.34
N GLU A 23 -70.35 -3.44 15.79
CA GLU A 23 -70.33 -2.21 16.60
C GLU A 23 -69.88 -2.47 18.04
N CYS A 24 -70.15 -3.65 18.59
CA CYS A 24 -69.73 -4.03 19.95
C CYS A 24 -68.24 -4.40 20.04
N LEU A 25 -67.66 -4.91 18.94
CA LEU A 25 -66.24 -5.24 18.84
C LEU A 25 -65.36 -4.02 18.54
N ALA A 26 -65.95 -2.93 18.04
CA ALA A 26 -65.27 -1.68 17.74
C ALA A 26 -65.17 -0.78 18.98
N VAL A 27 -64.59 -1.28 20.07
CA VAL A 27 -64.08 -0.41 21.14
C VAL A 27 -62.75 0.14 20.65
N PRO A 28 -62.62 1.44 20.34
CA PRO A 28 -61.34 2.00 19.92
C PRO A 28 -60.35 1.84 21.08
N LEU A 29 -59.33 1.00 20.89
CA LEU A 29 -58.20 0.93 21.82
C LEU A 29 -57.65 2.36 21.96
N PRO A 30 -57.52 2.90 23.18
CA PRO A 30 -57.12 4.29 23.38
C PRO A 30 -55.84 4.58 22.59
N GLY A 31 -55.74 5.73 21.92
CA GLY A 31 -54.52 6.09 21.17
C GLY A 31 -53.23 5.99 22.02
N ALA A 32 -53.37 6.09 23.34
CA ALA A 32 -52.32 5.81 24.32
C ALA A 32 -51.70 4.39 24.18
N PHE A 33 -52.47 3.37 23.81
CA PHE A 33 -51.96 2.01 23.61
C PHE A 33 -50.92 1.96 22.48
N TRP A 34 -51.23 2.54 21.32
CA TRP A 34 -50.30 2.60 20.18
C TRP A 34 -49.05 3.42 20.48
N VAL A 35 -49.20 4.52 21.24
CA VAL A 35 -48.07 5.32 21.71
C VAL A 35 -47.18 4.51 22.65
N THR A 36 -47.75 3.82 23.64
CA THR A 36 -46.97 3.00 24.57
C THR A 36 -46.27 1.83 23.88
N LEU A 37 -46.93 1.18 22.92
CA LEU A 37 -46.34 0.11 22.12
C LEU A 37 -45.15 0.64 21.31
N GLY A 38 -45.29 1.82 20.68
CA GLY A 38 -44.23 2.48 19.94
C GLY A 38 -43.00 2.80 20.81
N VAL A 39 -43.21 3.35 22.01
CA VAL A 39 -42.13 3.65 22.95
C VAL A 39 -41.42 2.37 23.41
N CYS A 40 -42.17 1.33 23.77
CA CYS A 40 -41.59 0.05 24.19
C CYS A 40 -40.78 -0.61 23.06
N LEU A 41 -41.28 -0.55 21.82
CA LEU A 41 -40.57 -1.07 20.65
C LEU A 41 -39.26 -0.32 20.41
N LEU A 42 -39.27 1.01 20.49
CA LEU A 42 -38.07 1.83 20.35
C LEU A 42 -37.04 1.53 21.44
N GLN A 43 -37.48 1.40 22.70
CA GLN A 43 -36.62 1.04 23.83
C GLN A 43 -35.97 -0.33 23.60
N PHE A 44 -36.74 -1.31 23.15
CA PHE A 44 -36.25 -2.65 22.86
C PHE A 44 -35.22 -2.66 21.73
N ILE A 45 -35.49 -1.94 20.64
CA ILE A 45 -34.55 -1.79 19.52
C ILE A 45 -33.25 -1.13 19.99
N ALA A 46 -33.33 -0.06 20.80
CA ALA A 46 -32.16 0.63 21.31
C ALA A 46 -31.26 -0.28 22.16
N VAL A 47 -31.84 -1.08 23.06
CA VAL A 47 -31.11 -2.05 23.89
C VAL A 47 -30.49 -3.15 23.04
N LEU A 48 -31.22 -3.65 22.04
CA LEU A 48 -30.72 -4.67 21.12
C LEU A 48 -29.53 -4.14 20.30
N VAL A 49 -29.62 -2.92 19.77
CA VAL A 49 -28.52 -2.27 19.05
C VAL A 49 -27.32 -2.04 19.97
N ALA A 50 -27.52 -1.53 21.18
CA ALA A 50 -26.44 -1.33 22.16
C ALA A 50 -25.75 -2.65 22.52
N SER A 51 -26.52 -3.73 22.71
CA SER A 51 -26.00 -5.07 22.98
C SER A 51 -25.18 -5.62 21.81
N LEU A 52 -25.67 -5.48 20.57
CA LEU A 52 -24.94 -5.86 19.36
C LEU A 52 -23.64 -5.06 19.22
N VAL A 53 -23.68 -3.73 19.39
CA VAL A 53 -22.49 -2.88 19.33
C VAL A 53 -21.49 -3.27 20.41
N TYR A 54 -21.95 -3.56 21.63
CA TYR A 54 -21.08 -4.01 22.71
C TYR A 54 -20.45 -5.37 22.40
N ARG A 55 -21.23 -6.34 21.92
CA ARG A 55 -20.72 -7.68 21.57
C ARG A 55 -19.74 -7.64 20.40
N PHE A 56 -20.02 -6.81 19.39
CA PHE A 56 -19.18 -6.68 18.20
C PHE A 56 -18.17 -5.55 18.27
N ARG A 57 -17.95 -4.90 19.42
CA ARG A 57 -17.12 -3.69 19.52
C ARG A 57 -15.72 -3.83 18.93
N TRP A 58 -15.11 -5.01 19.08
CA TRP A 58 -13.78 -5.31 18.55
C TRP A 58 -13.79 -5.51 17.02
N HIS A 59 -14.80 -6.22 16.51
CA HIS A 59 -15.01 -6.39 15.08
C HIS A 59 -15.37 -5.05 14.42
N LEU A 60 -16.25 -4.25 15.02
CA LEU A 60 -16.59 -2.92 14.55
C LEU A 60 -15.38 -1.98 14.56
N ARG A 61 -14.50 -2.05 15.58
CA ARG A 61 -13.25 -1.28 15.59
C ARG A 61 -12.30 -1.73 14.48
N LEU A 62 -12.20 -3.03 14.22
CA LEU A 62 -11.38 -3.57 13.14
C LEU A 62 -11.94 -3.19 11.77
N TYR A 63 -13.24 -3.36 11.55
CA TYR A 63 -13.93 -2.92 10.33
C TYR A 63 -13.82 -1.42 10.14
N PHE A 64 -13.97 -0.63 11.19
CA PHE A 64 -13.76 0.82 11.14
C PHE A 64 -12.31 1.16 10.82
N PHE A 65 -11.32 0.43 11.35
CA PHE A 65 -9.92 0.61 10.97
C PHE A 65 -9.71 0.32 9.48
N TYR A 66 -10.18 -0.83 8.97
CA TYR A 66 -10.09 -1.17 7.55
C TYR A 66 -10.87 -0.21 6.66
N PHE A 67 -12.08 0.18 7.05
CA PHE A 67 -12.92 1.13 6.33
C PHE A 67 -12.29 2.52 6.34
N SER A 68 -11.71 2.95 7.47
CA SER A 68 -10.95 4.20 7.54
C SER A 68 -9.66 4.12 6.72
N ALA A 69 -9.01 2.96 6.61
CA ALA A 69 -7.85 2.76 5.77
C ALA A 69 -8.21 2.70 4.28
N TRP A 70 -9.41 2.21 3.95
CA TRP A 70 -9.97 2.17 2.60
C TRP A 70 -10.48 3.55 2.16
N LEU A 71 -11.03 4.34 3.09
CA LEU A 71 -11.43 5.73 2.87
C LEU A 71 -10.27 6.72 2.93
N ARG A 72 -9.13 6.34 3.54
CA ARG A 72 -7.92 7.15 3.45
C ARG A 72 -7.52 7.20 1.98
N PRO A 73 -7.46 8.39 1.36
CA PRO A 73 -6.94 8.48 0.01
C PRO A 73 -5.55 7.85 0.02
N THR A 74 -5.33 6.88 -0.87
CA THR A 74 -3.98 6.42 -1.16
C THR A 74 -3.16 7.69 -1.45
N PRO A 75 -2.02 7.90 -0.77
CA PRO A 75 -1.21 9.07 -1.06
C PRO A 75 -0.96 9.05 -2.58
N PRO A 76 -1.20 10.17 -3.29
CA PRO A 76 -1.10 10.17 -4.73
C PRO A 76 0.25 9.58 -5.08
N ARG A 77 0.24 8.53 -5.92
CA ARG A 77 1.45 7.97 -6.50
C ARG A 77 2.17 9.17 -7.11
N ARG A 78 3.31 9.58 -6.52
CA ARG A 78 4.00 10.83 -6.88
C ARG A 78 4.08 10.84 -8.40
N SER A 79 3.49 11.87 -9.02
CA SER A 79 3.58 12.12 -10.44
C SER A 79 5.03 11.92 -10.86
N GLN A 80 5.26 11.14 -11.93
CA GLN A 80 6.61 10.92 -12.50
C GLN A 80 7.35 12.23 -12.82
N SER A 81 6.65 13.37 -12.82
CA SER A 81 7.20 14.72 -13.07
C SER A 81 8.03 15.33 -11.93
N ASN A 82 8.08 14.75 -10.73
CA ASN A 82 8.70 15.42 -9.57
C ASN A 82 10.04 14.82 -9.11
N PHE A 83 10.59 13.81 -9.81
CA PHE A 83 11.90 13.26 -9.47
C PHE A 83 13.02 14.10 -10.11
N THR A 84 14.00 14.48 -9.30
CA THR A 84 15.17 15.23 -9.76
C THR A 84 16.18 14.31 -10.44
N PHE A 85 16.25 13.06 -9.98
CA PHE A 85 17.17 12.04 -10.46
C PHE A 85 16.42 10.81 -11.00
N ASP A 86 17.02 10.18 -12.02
CA ASP A 86 16.55 8.92 -12.57
C ASP A 86 16.94 7.74 -11.66
N LEU A 87 18.12 7.83 -11.06
CA LEU A 87 18.71 6.76 -10.25
C LEU A 87 19.47 7.32 -9.05
N PHE A 88 19.21 6.79 -7.86
CA PHE A 88 20.12 6.89 -6.72
C PHE A 88 20.95 5.62 -6.60
N VAL A 89 22.28 5.73 -6.43
CA VAL A 89 23.17 4.58 -6.23
C VAL A 89 23.64 4.51 -4.78
N CYS A 90 23.12 3.54 -4.05
CA CYS A 90 23.55 3.20 -2.70
C CYS A 90 24.68 2.17 -2.79
N HIS A 91 25.86 2.54 -2.30
CA HIS A 91 27.09 1.74 -2.43
C HIS A 91 27.97 1.96 -1.19
N ASN A 92 28.94 1.06 -0.97
CA ASN A 92 29.95 1.27 0.06
C ASN A 92 31.03 2.24 -0.44
N SER A 93 31.74 2.91 0.47
CA SER A 93 32.88 3.78 0.14
C SER A 93 34.00 3.07 -0.64
N LYS A 94 34.19 1.76 -0.44
CA LYS A 94 35.17 0.95 -1.20
C LYS A 94 34.80 0.86 -2.68
N ASP A 95 33.52 0.92 -3.00
CA ASP A 95 33.00 0.73 -4.36
C ASP A 95 32.90 2.06 -5.14
N THR A 96 33.22 3.18 -4.49
CA THR A 96 33.12 4.53 -5.07
C THR A 96 33.95 4.68 -6.35
N ALA A 97 35.10 4.01 -6.44
CA ALA A 97 35.94 4.04 -7.63
C ALA A 97 35.22 3.41 -8.84
N TRP A 98 34.60 2.24 -8.65
CA TRP A 98 33.81 1.58 -9.70
C TRP A 98 32.61 2.42 -10.11
N VAL A 99 31.87 2.97 -9.14
CA VAL A 99 30.71 3.83 -9.42
C VAL A 99 31.11 5.06 -10.25
N LYS A 100 32.18 5.76 -9.86
CA LYS A 100 32.61 6.99 -10.54
C LYS A 100 33.24 6.75 -11.91
N ASN A 101 34.00 5.67 -12.06
CA ASN A 101 34.80 5.43 -13.27
C ASN A 101 34.10 4.55 -14.30
N ILE A 102 33.13 3.73 -13.88
CA ILE A 102 32.45 2.76 -14.76
C ILE A 102 30.97 3.09 -14.88
N LEU A 103 30.23 3.13 -13.77
CA LEU A 103 28.78 3.32 -13.81
C LEU A 103 28.36 4.71 -14.28
N LEU A 104 28.97 5.79 -13.75
CA LEU A 104 28.59 7.14 -14.15
C LEU A 104 28.89 7.43 -15.63
N PRO A 105 30.06 7.10 -16.20
CA PRO A 105 30.29 7.30 -17.63
C PRO A 105 29.30 6.52 -18.50
N GLU A 106 28.92 5.30 -18.11
CA GLU A 106 27.92 4.51 -18.83
C GLU A 106 26.52 5.14 -18.85
N LEU A 107 26.08 5.68 -17.72
CA LEU A 107 24.72 6.22 -17.56
C LEU A 107 24.60 7.71 -17.94
N GLU A 108 25.59 8.55 -17.61
CA GLU A 108 25.53 10.00 -17.84
C GLU A 108 26.11 10.41 -19.20
N LYS A 109 27.06 9.65 -19.78
CA LYS A 109 27.75 10.03 -21.03
C LYS A 109 27.39 9.15 -22.22
N ARG A 110 27.43 7.82 -22.05
CA ARG A 110 27.23 6.84 -23.14
C ARG A 110 25.76 6.54 -23.42
N SER A 111 24.86 6.84 -22.48
CA SER A 111 23.42 6.64 -22.66
C SER A 111 22.77 7.84 -23.36
N GLN A 112 21.87 7.56 -24.30
CA GLN A 112 21.04 8.58 -24.96
C GLN A 112 19.55 8.23 -24.76
N PRO A 113 18.73 9.14 -24.18
CA PRO A 113 19.15 10.33 -23.44
C PRO A 113 19.99 9.98 -22.19
N PRO A 114 20.81 10.92 -21.68
CA PRO A 114 21.63 10.69 -20.48
C PRO A 114 20.75 10.61 -19.23
N PHE A 115 21.11 9.72 -18.30
CA PHE A 115 20.42 9.59 -17.03
C PHE A 115 21.00 10.55 -15.99
N LYS A 116 20.15 11.10 -15.12
CA LYS A 116 20.56 11.88 -13.95
C LYS A 116 20.78 10.94 -12.77
N VAL A 117 22.04 10.79 -12.35
CA VAL A 117 22.39 9.87 -11.26
C VAL A 117 22.76 10.63 -9.98
N CYS A 118 22.14 10.26 -8.86
CA CYS A 118 22.51 10.73 -7.53
C CYS A 118 23.45 9.72 -6.87
N ILE A 119 24.57 10.20 -6.33
CA ILE A 119 25.55 9.38 -5.61
C ILE A 119 25.90 10.04 -4.28
N TYR A 120 26.24 9.20 -3.30
CA TYR A 120 26.77 9.62 -2.00
C TYR A 120 27.93 10.63 -2.17
N GLY A 121 27.86 11.76 -1.45
CA GLY A 121 28.94 12.75 -1.34
C GLY A 121 29.12 13.74 -2.49
N ARG A 122 28.55 13.51 -3.70
CA ARG A 122 28.58 14.51 -4.80
C ARG A 122 27.44 15.51 -4.70
N ASN A 123 26.27 15.03 -4.29
CA ASN A 123 25.01 15.76 -4.38
C ASN A 123 24.46 16.19 -3.00
N TRP A 124 25.26 16.06 -1.94
CA TRP A 124 24.84 16.31 -0.56
C TRP A 124 25.37 17.65 -0.05
N LEU A 125 24.53 18.40 0.66
CA LEU A 125 24.92 19.65 1.30
C LEU A 125 25.77 19.35 2.54
N ALA A 126 26.91 20.04 2.67
CA ALA A 126 27.79 19.92 3.83
C ALA A 126 27.07 20.36 5.12
N GLY A 127 27.32 19.64 6.22
CA GLY A 127 26.74 19.94 7.54
C GLY A 127 25.40 19.24 7.84
N ARG A 128 24.92 18.36 6.96
CA ARG A 128 23.71 17.58 7.17
C ARG A 128 23.98 16.13 7.59
N ASN A 129 23.03 15.56 8.33
CA ASN A 129 23.09 14.17 8.77
C ASN A 129 23.05 13.22 7.57
N VAL A 130 23.91 12.20 7.58
CA VAL A 130 24.01 11.20 6.50
C VAL A 130 22.67 10.53 6.25
N ASP A 131 21.94 10.17 7.30
CA ASP A 131 20.65 9.48 7.19
C ASP A 131 19.60 10.36 6.49
N GLU A 132 19.57 11.66 6.77
CA GLU A 132 18.66 12.59 6.11
C GLU A 132 19.00 12.74 4.62
N CYS A 133 20.29 12.81 4.29
CA CYS A 133 20.74 12.86 2.90
C CYS A 133 20.39 11.59 2.12
N ILE A 134 20.44 10.42 2.77
CA ILE A 134 19.98 9.15 2.18
C ILE A 134 18.48 9.23 1.89
N VAL A 135 17.68 9.65 2.87
CA VAL A 135 16.21 9.76 2.72
C VAL A 135 15.84 10.72 1.60
N GLU A 136 16.49 11.89 1.52
CA GLU A 136 16.24 12.83 0.43
C GLU A 136 16.66 12.28 -0.93
N SER A 137 17.79 11.58 -1.00
CA SER A 137 18.24 10.97 -2.24
C SER A 137 17.25 9.92 -2.73
N LEU A 138 16.64 9.17 -1.82
CA LEU A 138 15.58 8.20 -2.13
C LEU A 138 14.29 8.88 -2.57
N GLU A 139 13.90 9.96 -1.90
CA GLU A 139 12.68 10.68 -2.23
C GLU A 139 12.76 11.45 -3.55
N GLN A 140 13.96 11.92 -3.92
CA GLN A 140 14.23 12.69 -5.14
C GLN A 140 14.56 11.82 -6.35
N SER A 141 14.75 10.52 -6.16
CA SER A 141 15.13 9.59 -7.24
C SER A 141 13.99 8.65 -7.62
N ARG A 142 13.82 8.41 -8.91
CA ARG A 142 12.78 7.50 -9.41
C ARG A 142 13.05 6.04 -9.05
N LYS A 143 14.31 5.61 -9.15
CA LYS A 143 14.77 4.27 -8.83
C LYS A 143 15.98 4.34 -7.91
N THR A 144 16.19 3.31 -7.11
CA THR A 144 17.32 3.16 -6.20
C THR A 144 18.06 1.88 -6.53
N LEU A 145 19.34 1.95 -6.86
CA LEU A 145 20.20 0.80 -7.09
C LEU A 145 21.03 0.53 -5.85
N LEU A 146 20.88 -0.65 -5.26
CA LEU A 146 21.79 -1.17 -4.25
C LEU A 146 22.92 -1.92 -4.95
N LEU A 147 24.14 -1.41 -4.81
CA LEU A 147 25.35 -2.07 -5.27
C LEU A 147 25.81 -3.05 -4.18
N LEU A 148 25.48 -4.32 -4.36
CA LEU A 148 25.73 -5.38 -3.38
C LEU A 148 27.14 -5.95 -3.58
N THR A 149 27.99 -5.64 -2.62
CA THR A 149 29.32 -6.24 -2.36
C THR A 149 29.35 -6.77 -0.93
N ASN A 150 30.34 -7.57 -0.57
CA ASN A 150 30.57 -8.00 0.82
C ASN A 150 30.76 -6.79 1.73
N ALA A 151 31.50 -5.78 1.29
CA ALA A 151 31.66 -4.54 2.03
C ALA A 151 30.33 -3.81 2.28
N PHE A 152 29.44 -3.79 1.28
CA PHE A 152 28.10 -3.23 1.42
C PHE A 152 27.24 -4.05 2.40
N ALA A 153 27.24 -5.38 2.26
CA ALA A 153 26.44 -6.29 3.08
C ALA A 153 26.84 -6.25 4.56
N GLU A 154 28.15 -6.15 4.84
CA GLU A 154 28.70 -6.08 6.19
C GLU A 154 28.37 -4.76 6.91
N SER A 155 28.49 -3.62 6.22
CA SER A 155 28.49 -2.30 6.88
C SER A 155 27.36 -1.35 6.46
N GLN A 156 27.06 -1.25 5.16
CA GLN A 156 26.14 -0.23 4.64
C GLN A 156 24.68 -0.71 4.66
N TRP A 157 24.45 -2.00 4.50
CA TRP A 157 23.10 -2.57 4.46
C TRP A 157 22.34 -2.35 5.76
N CYS A 158 22.98 -2.54 6.92
CA CYS A 158 22.32 -2.35 8.21
C CYS A 158 21.83 -0.91 8.41
N GLN A 159 22.68 0.07 8.07
CA GLN A 159 22.30 1.50 8.11
C GLN A 159 21.16 1.82 7.14
N PHE A 160 21.25 1.30 5.91
CA PHE A 160 20.21 1.47 4.91
C PHE A 160 18.88 0.88 5.39
N GLU A 161 18.89 -0.36 5.90
CA GLU A 161 17.71 -1.06 6.42
C GLU A 161 17.06 -0.27 7.58
N MET A 162 17.87 0.21 8.52
CA MET A 162 17.40 1.01 9.66
C MET A 162 16.75 2.32 9.19
N THR A 163 17.41 3.02 8.27
CA THR A 163 16.89 4.27 7.68
C THR A 163 15.55 4.01 6.99
N MET A 164 15.43 2.90 6.24
CA MET A 164 14.18 2.54 5.54
C MET A 164 13.05 2.22 6.51
N ALA A 165 13.38 1.59 7.65
CA ALA A 165 12.43 1.28 8.71
C ALA A 165 11.93 2.54 9.41
N GLN A 166 12.84 3.43 9.81
CA GLN A 166 12.50 4.67 10.50
C GLN A 166 11.59 5.57 9.65
N HIS A 167 11.88 5.67 8.35
CA HIS A 167 11.12 6.51 7.42
C HIS A 167 9.92 5.81 6.77
N ARG A 168 9.62 4.55 7.17
CA ARG A 168 8.52 3.73 6.63
C ARG A 168 8.53 3.60 5.09
N LEU A 169 9.74 3.54 4.51
CA LEU A 169 9.94 3.47 3.06
C LEU A 169 9.90 2.02 2.52
N ILE A 170 9.97 1.02 3.42
CA ILE A 170 10.01 -0.42 3.09
C ILE A 170 8.82 -0.89 2.25
N GLU A 171 7.61 -0.45 2.58
CA GLU A 171 6.38 -0.92 1.90
C GLU A 171 6.08 -0.13 0.62
N LYS A 172 6.61 1.08 0.51
CA LYS A 172 6.24 2.03 -0.54
C LYS A 172 7.13 1.96 -1.78
N ASP A 173 8.34 1.44 -1.63
CA ASP A 173 9.41 1.57 -2.64
C ASP A 173 9.92 0.23 -3.21
N ASN A 174 9.18 -0.86 -2.97
CA ASN A 174 9.65 -2.19 -3.33
C ASN A 174 9.85 -2.36 -4.86
N ASP A 175 9.08 -1.68 -5.70
CA ASP A 175 9.26 -1.73 -7.17
C ASP A 175 10.35 -0.78 -7.69
N ASN A 176 10.79 0.17 -6.88
CA ASN A 176 11.80 1.16 -7.26
C ASN A 176 13.21 0.77 -6.81
N LEU A 177 13.31 -0.14 -5.85
CA LEU A 177 14.57 -0.69 -5.36
C LEU A 177 15.06 -1.82 -6.27
N LEU A 178 16.15 -1.54 -6.97
CA LEU A 178 16.93 -2.42 -7.84
C LEU A 178 18.13 -2.98 -7.07
N LEU A 179 18.50 -4.22 -7.36
CA LEU A 179 19.67 -4.88 -6.78
C LEU A 179 20.67 -5.16 -7.90
N ALA A 180 21.93 -4.77 -7.71
CA ALA A 180 23.07 -5.16 -8.53
C ALA A 180 24.05 -5.94 -7.67
N VAL A 181 24.18 -7.25 -7.92
CA VAL A 181 25.15 -8.13 -7.25
C VAL A 181 26.46 -8.03 -8.02
N MET A 182 27.49 -7.49 -7.35
CA MET A 182 28.80 -7.25 -7.95
C MET A 182 29.77 -8.42 -7.75
N GLU A 183 29.52 -9.23 -6.72
CA GLU A 183 30.33 -10.38 -6.31
C GLU A 183 29.48 -11.34 -5.49
N GLU A 184 29.97 -12.57 -5.29
CA GLU A 184 29.33 -13.53 -4.40
C GLU A 184 29.42 -13.04 -2.94
N ILE A 185 28.25 -12.87 -2.31
CA ILE A 185 28.17 -12.37 -0.93
C ILE A 185 28.33 -13.53 0.03
N GLU A 186 29.33 -13.44 0.91
CA GLU A 186 29.61 -14.47 1.90
C GLU A 186 28.40 -14.69 2.84
N PRO A 187 28.08 -15.94 3.20
CA PRO A 187 26.95 -16.25 4.08
C PRO A 187 26.98 -15.53 5.43
N ILE A 188 28.17 -15.19 5.94
CA ILE A 188 28.35 -14.46 7.19
C ILE A 188 27.91 -13.00 7.10
N ASN A 189 28.03 -12.39 5.91
CA ASN A 189 27.66 -11.01 5.65
C ASN A 189 26.17 -10.89 5.25
N LEU A 190 25.52 -12.01 4.92
CA LEU A 190 24.10 -12.05 4.56
C LEU A 190 23.19 -12.05 5.79
N ASN A 191 22.74 -10.86 6.18
CA ASN A 191 21.69 -10.77 7.19
C ASN A 191 20.36 -11.41 6.71
N PRO A 192 19.48 -11.88 7.62
CA PRO A 192 18.28 -12.63 7.22
C PRO A 192 17.36 -11.90 6.25
N ARG A 193 17.29 -10.57 6.35
CA ARG A 193 16.42 -9.74 5.50
C ARG A 193 17.01 -9.51 4.12
N LEU A 194 18.31 -9.25 4.02
CA LEU A 194 19.05 -9.17 2.76
C LEU A 194 18.94 -10.49 2.02
N ARG A 195 19.15 -11.61 2.73
CA ARG A 195 18.96 -12.96 2.18
C ARG A 195 17.55 -13.19 1.65
N LEU A 196 16.53 -12.77 2.39
CA LEU A 196 15.14 -12.86 1.94
C LEU A 196 14.86 -11.97 0.72
N MET A 197 15.43 -10.77 0.70
CA MET A 197 15.28 -9.83 -0.39
C MET A 197 15.92 -10.36 -1.68
N MET A 198 17.15 -10.86 -1.60
CA MET A 198 17.85 -11.49 -2.73
C MET A 198 17.11 -12.73 -3.26
N LYS A 199 16.46 -13.51 -2.39
CA LYS A 199 15.65 -14.67 -2.81
C LYS A 199 14.35 -14.29 -3.52
N ARG A 200 13.76 -13.14 -3.16
CA ARG A 200 12.43 -12.72 -3.65
C ARG A 200 12.50 -11.79 -4.84
N LYS A 201 13.57 -11.00 -4.95
CA LYS A 201 13.75 -10.01 -6.00
C LYS A 201 14.67 -10.52 -7.09
N VAL A 202 14.29 -10.21 -8.33
CA VAL A 202 15.22 -10.27 -9.45
C VAL A 202 16.30 -9.20 -9.25
N TYR A 203 17.55 -9.61 -9.43
CA TYR A 203 18.71 -8.74 -9.35
C TYR A 203 19.49 -8.78 -10.67
N LEU A 204 20.27 -7.74 -10.91
CA LEU A 204 21.27 -7.69 -11.98
C LEU A 204 22.56 -8.26 -11.43
N GLU A 205 23.19 -9.16 -12.18
CA GLU A 205 24.48 -9.74 -11.81
C GLU A 205 25.56 -9.11 -12.66
N TRP A 206 26.63 -8.67 -12.02
CA TRP A 206 27.84 -8.23 -12.71
C TRP A 206 28.74 -9.42 -12.93
N THR A 207 29.16 -9.61 -14.18
CA THR A 207 30.09 -10.67 -14.56
C THR A 207 31.29 -10.07 -15.30
N ASP A 208 32.41 -10.79 -15.31
CA ASP A 208 33.63 -10.32 -15.97
C ASP A 208 33.60 -10.54 -17.49
N ASP A 209 32.67 -11.35 -17.99
CA ASP A 209 32.50 -11.57 -19.43
C ASP A 209 31.75 -10.42 -20.12
N GLU A 210 32.17 -10.08 -21.34
CA GLU A 210 31.61 -8.96 -22.11
C GLU A 210 30.10 -9.11 -22.37
N VAL A 211 29.63 -10.36 -22.51
CA VAL A 211 28.23 -10.69 -22.78
C VAL A 211 27.37 -10.33 -21.57
N GLY A 212 27.77 -10.77 -20.38
CA GLY A 212 27.05 -10.50 -19.14
C GLY A 212 27.12 -9.03 -18.74
N GLN A 213 28.24 -8.33 -18.98
CA GLN A 213 28.30 -6.87 -18.82
C GLN A 213 27.32 -6.17 -19.77
N THR A 214 27.25 -6.60 -21.03
CA THR A 214 26.30 -6.05 -22.00
C THR A 214 24.86 -6.26 -21.52
N PHE A 215 24.55 -7.46 -21.02
CA PHE A 215 23.25 -7.77 -20.45
C PHE A 215 22.91 -6.89 -19.24
N PHE A 216 23.84 -6.74 -18.30
CA PHE A 216 23.71 -5.88 -17.13
C PHE A 216 23.33 -4.45 -17.53
N TRP A 217 24.08 -3.85 -18.45
CA TRP A 217 23.83 -2.48 -18.89
C TRP A 217 22.52 -2.33 -19.64
N GLN A 218 22.18 -3.27 -20.52
CA GLN A 218 20.92 -3.23 -21.27
C GLN A 218 19.72 -3.33 -20.33
N SER A 219 19.71 -4.31 -19.43
CA SER A 219 18.63 -4.49 -18.45
C SER A 219 18.53 -3.31 -17.49
N LEU A 220 19.66 -2.75 -17.03
CA LEU A 220 19.64 -1.55 -16.19
C LEU A 220 19.04 -0.35 -16.94
N LYS A 221 19.57 -0.02 -18.13
CA LYS A 221 19.10 1.13 -18.93
C LYS A 221 17.62 0.98 -19.33
N GLN A 222 17.18 -0.23 -19.64
CA GLN A 222 15.77 -0.51 -19.95
C GLN A 222 14.87 -0.34 -18.73
N THR A 223 15.30 -0.83 -17.56
CA THR A 223 14.56 -0.67 -16.30
C THR A 223 14.42 0.81 -15.93
N LEU A 224 15.49 1.59 -16.09
CA LEU A 224 15.48 3.03 -15.81
C LEU A 224 14.55 3.81 -16.75
N ARG A 225 14.46 3.42 -18.02
CA ARG A 225 13.55 4.05 -19.00
C ARG A 225 12.09 3.66 -18.78
N SER A 226 11.83 2.50 -18.20
CA SER A 226 10.46 2.07 -17.92
C SER A 226 9.85 2.85 -16.76
N ALA A 227 8.72 3.50 -17.03
CA ALA A 227 8.02 4.36 -16.09
C ALA A 227 7.36 3.59 -14.93
N SER A 228 7.15 2.29 -15.12
CA SER A 228 6.49 1.36 -14.18
C SER A 228 7.21 0.03 -14.00
N GLY A 229 8.33 -0.20 -14.70
CA GLY A 229 8.91 -1.53 -14.85
C GLY A 229 9.53 -2.08 -13.58
N SER A 230 9.10 -3.30 -13.22
CA SER A 230 9.90 -4.25 -12.45
C SER A 230 11.06 -4.76 -13.30
N LEU A 231 12.21 -5.07 -12.71
CA LEU A 231 13.34 -5.72 -13.39
C LEU A 231 12.92 -6.97 -14.17
N VAL A 232 11.87 -7.65 -13.71
CA VAL A 232 11.27 -8.84 -14.34
C VAL A 232 10.80 -8.55 -15.78
N GLU A 233 10.25 -7.37 -16.04
CA GLU A 233 9.76 -6.98 -17.37
C GLU A 233 10.87 -6.45 -18.28
N ALA A 234 11.98 -5.99 -17.69
CA ALA A 234 13.11 -5.43 -18.41
C ALA A 234 14.14 -6.48 -18.85
N MET A 235 14.09 -7.69 -18.29
CA MET A 235 14.93 -8.79 -18.78
C MET A 235 14.37 -9.32 -20.11
N PRO A 236 15.21 -9.48 -21.15
CA PRO A 236 14.80 -10.14 -22.38
C PRO A 236 14.32 -11.57 -22.06
N SER A 237 13.18 -11.97 -22.61
CA SER A 237 12.74 -13.36 -22.53
C SER A 237 13.84 -14.29 -23.05
N SER A 238 13.96 -15.48 -22.46
CA SER A 238 15.00 -16.48 -22.77
C SER A 238 15.06 -16.91 -24.25
N GLN A 239 14.08 -16.52 -25.07
CA GLN A 239 14.13 -16.62 -26.54
C GLN A 239 14.98 -15.53 -27.21
N LYS A 240 14.95 -14.29 -26.70
CA LYS A 240 15.72 -13.14 -27.22
C LYS A 240 17.22 -13.26 -26.89
N LEU A 241 17.57 -13.94 -25.80
CA LEU A 241 18.97 -14.20 -25.45
C LEU A 241 19.66 -15.12 -26.47
N ARG A 242 18.92 -16.08 -27.05
CA ARG A 242 19.47 -17.02 -28.04
C ARG A 242 19.72 -16.39 -29.41
N SER A 243 18.94 -15.38 -29.79
CA SER A 243 19.12 -14.67 -31.07
C SER A 243 20.24 -13.62 -31.04
N VAL A 244 20.70 -13.21 -29.85
CA VAL A 244 21.84 -12.30 -29.68
C VAL A 244 23.16 -13.08 -29.57
N LEU A 245 23.08 -14.36 -29.17
CA LEU A 245 24.20 -15.28 -29.03
C LEU A 245 24.40 -16.20 -30.26
N SER A 246 23.67 -15.94 -31.35
CA SER A 246 23.76 -16.62 -32.65
C SER A 246 24.15 -15.64 -33.74
#